data_AF-A0A7C5SG69-F1
#
_entry.id   AF-A0A7C5SG69-F1
#
_cell.length_a   1.000
_cell.length_b   1.000
_cell.length_c   1.000
_cell.angle_alpha   90.00
_cell.angle_beta   90.00
_cell.angle_gamma   90.00
#
_symmetry.space_group_name_H-M   'P 1'
#
loop_
_entity.id
_entity.type
_entity.pdbx_description
1 polymer ?
#
loop_
_entity_poly.entity_id
_entity_poly.type
_entity_poly.pdbx_seq_one_letter_code
_entity_poly.pdbx_strand_id
1 'polypeptide(L)'
;MAGGERLAWINDGGPAGDDGPTGFLWLGGFMSDMAGTKAEMLAGLARRAGRSLVRFDYSGHGRSTGAFTDGTIGKWLDETETVFRQVAQGRRIIIGSSMGGWLALLLWRRLRGTAEGERIRGMMLLAPAADFTERLMHARFSDAMKRQLEETGEVLLPSDYG
;
A
#
# COMPACT_ATOMS: atom_id res chain seq x y z
N MET A 1 10.72 -7.57 15.15
CA MET A 1 10.81 -6.62 14.02
C MET A 1 12.28 -6.32 13.80
N ALA A 2 12.87 -6.79 12.70
CA ALA A 2 14.17 -6.31 12.24
C ALA A 2 13.89 -5.06 11.38
N GLY A 3 14.26 -3.86 11.87
CA GLY A 3 13.96 -2.56 11.26
C GLY A 3 12.84 -1.80 11.99
N GLY A 4 13.21 -0.88 12.88
CA GLY A 4 12.36 -0.25 13.91
C GLY A 4 11.41 0.87 13.47
N GLU A 5 10.79 0.80 12.30
CA GLU A 5 9.82 1.81 11.87
C GLU A 5 8.41 1.53 12.38
N ARG A 6 7.73 2.59 12.85
CA ARG A 6 6.35 2.55 13.32
C ARG A 6 5.40 2.91 12.18
N LEU A 7 4.51 1.99 11.86
CA LEU A 7 3.42 2.22 10.92
C LEU A 7 2.18 2.80 11.62
N ALA A 8 1.67 3.92 11.12
CA ALA A 8 0.40 4.50 11.54
C ALA A 8 -0.74 3.87 10.75
N TRP A 9 -1.85 3.57 11.42
CA TRP A 9 -3.03 2.98 10.80
C TRP A 9 -4.31 3.46 11.47
N ILE A 10 -5.42 3.35 10.75
CA ILE A 10 -6.78 3.63 11.22
C ILE A 10 -7.65 2.43 10.87
N ASN A 11 -8.51 2.01 11.82
CA ASN A 11 -9.58 1.06 11.57
C ASN A 11 -10.93 1.79 11.67
N ASP A 12 -11.57 1.97 10.53
CA ASP A 12 -12.87 2.62 10.40
C ASP A 12 -14.01 1.59 10.33
N GLY A 13 -15.22 2.00 10.72
CA GLY A 13 -16.45 1.26 10.46
C GLY A 13 -16.83 0.23 11.52
N GLY A 14 -17.35 -0.92 11.07
CA GLY A 14 -17.91 -1.97 11.93
C GLY A 14 -16.86 -2.90 12.58
N PRO A 15 -17.29 -3.86 13.43
CA PRO A 15 -16.36 -4.76 14.11
C PRO A 15 -15.54 -5.58 13.11
N ALA A 16 -14.26 -5.78 13.42
CA ALA A 16 -13.38 -6.69 12.70
C ALA A 16 -13.47 -8.10 13.29
N GLY A 17 -13.20 -9.14 12.49
CA GLY A 17 -13.15 -10.53 12.96
C GLY A 17 -13.53 -11.55 11.88
N ASP A 18 -13.27 -12.83 12.16
CA ASP A 18 -13.55 -13.94 11.25
C ASP A 18 -15.06 -14.18 11.06
N ASP A 19 -15.86 -13.93 12.11
CA ASP A 19 -17.31 -14.08 12.08
C ASP A 19 -18.04 -12.82 11.60
N GLY A 20 -17.30 -11.73 11.36
CA GLY A 20 -17.84 -10.46 10.88
C GLY A 20 -18.06 -10.41 9.36
N PRO A 21 -18.71 -9.34 8.86
CA PRO A 21 -18.80 -9.09 7.43
C PRO A 21 -17.40 -8.87 6.84
N THR A 22 -17.17 -9.30 5.60
CA THR A 22 -15.90 -9.05 4.88
C THR A 22 -15.54 -7.57 4.93
N GLY A 23 -14.40 -7.27 5.54
CA GLY A 23 -13.88 -5.91 5.66
C GLY A 23 -13.02 -5.51 4.47
N PHE A 24 -12.47 -4.30 4.54
CA PHE A 24 -11.62 -3.72 3.52
C PHE A 24 -10.20 -3.48 4.06
N LEU A 25 -9.21 -3.57 3.18
CA LEU A 25 -7.86 -3.06 3.41
C LEU A 25 -7.52 -2.09 2.28
N TRP A 26 -7.27 -0.82 2.62
CA TRP A 26 -6.86 0.22 1.68
C TRP A 26 -5.34 0.27 1.55
N LEU A 27 -4.85 0.19 0.32
CA LEU A 27 -3.44 0.37 -0.05
C LEU A 27 -3.30 1.65 -0.90
N GLY A 28 -2.62 2.65 -0.33
CA GLY A 28 -2.39 3.96 -0.93
C GLY A 28 -1.44 3.93 -2.13
N GLY A 29 -1.43 5.02 -2.91
CA GLY A 29 -0.49 5.23 -4.00
C GLY A 29 0.87 5.79 -3.53
N PHE A 30 1.81 5.87 -4.47
CA PHE A 30 3.13 6.48 -4.25
C PHE A 30 2.98 7.95 -3.82
N MET A 31 3.70 8.36 -2.77
CA MET A 31 3.61 9.70 -2.18
C MET A 31 2.19 10.12 -1.74
N SER A 32 1.34 9.16 -1.37
CA SER A 32 0.03 9.44 -0.78
C SER A 32 -0.05 9.00 0.67
N ASP A 33 -0.96 9.60 1.44
CA ASP A 33 -1.23 9.22 2.82
C ASP A 33 -2.59 8.52 2.96
N MET A 34 -2.79 7.92 4.14
CA MET A 34 -4.00 7.18 4.48
C MET A 34 -5.23 8.08 4.61
N ALA A 35 -5.10 9.40 4.75
CA ALA A 35 -6.17 10.39 4.88
C ALA A 35 -6.57 11.05 3.55
N GLY A 36 -6.02 10.61 2.41
CA GLY A 36 -6.40 11.11 1.09
C GLY A 36 -7.88 10.92 0.75
N THR A 37 -8.42 11.74 -0.16
CA THR A 37 -9.85 11.80 -0.50
C THR A 37 -10.50 10.44 -0.76
N LYS A 38 -9.85 9.56 -1.54
CA LYS A 38 -10.38 8.22 -1.84
C LYS A 38 -10.46 7.34 -0.59
N ALA A 39 -9.46 7.43 0.28
CA ALA A 39 -9.40 6.66 1.51
C ALA A 39 -10.49 7.10 2.49
N GLU A 40 -10.72 8.42 2.62
CA GLU A 40 -11.80 8.97 3.45
C GLU A 40 -13.20 8.68 2.89
N MET A 41 -13.38 8.74 1.57
CA MET A 41 -14.63 8.30 0.93
C MET A 41 -14.93 6.83 1.21
N LEU A 42 -13.91 5.96 1.11
CA LEU A 42 -14.02 4.55 1.45
C LEU A 42 -14.32 4.34 2.94
N ALA A 43 -13.73 5.13 3.84
CA ALA A 43 -14.03 5.10 5.27
C ALA A 43 -15.50 5.45 5.54
N GLY A 44 -16.03 6.48 4.89
CA GLY A 44 -17.45 6.83 4.95
C GLY A 44 -18.35 5.69 4.45
N LEU A 45 -17.98 5.02 3.36
CA LEU A 45 -18.71 3.84 2.85
C LEU A 45 -18.68 2.68 3.85
N ALA A 46 -17.51 2.36 4.40
CA ALA A 46 -17.32 1.27 5.35
C ALA A 46 -18.18 1.47 6.62
N ARG A 47 -18.19 2.69 7.17
CA ARG A 47 -19.06 3.08 8.29
C ARG A 47 -20.54 2.88 7.98
N ARG A 48 -21.02 3.38 6.84
CA ARG A 48 -22.44 3.21 6.43
C ARG A 48 -22.83 1.75 6.19
N ALA A 49 -21.89 0.94 5.70
CA ALA A 49 -22.11 -0.48 5.39
C ALA A 49 -21.89 -1.40 6.60
N GLY A 50 -21.50 -0.88 7.77
CA GLY A 50 -21.18 -1.69 8.94
C GLY A 50 -20.00 -2.64 8.72
N ARG A 51 -19.06 -2.29 7.85
CA ARG A 51 -17.86 -3.09 7.51
C ARG A 51 -16.62 -2.43 8.08
N SER A 52 -15.65 -3.22 8.54
CA SER A 52 -14.35 -2.69 8.95
C SER A 52 -13.54 -2.26 7.73
N LEU A 53 -12.77 -1.18 7.86
CA LEU A 53 -11.79 -0.73 6.88
C LEU A 53 -10.49 -0.43 7.61
N VAL A 54 -9.43 -1.14 7.25
CA VAL A 54 -8.07 -0.76 7.67
C VAL A 54 -7.42 0.09 6.58
N ARG A 55 -6.84 1.22 6.99
CA ARG A 55 -5.99 2.10 6.18
C ARG A 55 -4.69 2.31 6.93
N PHE A 56 -3.57 2.45 6.25
CA PHE A 56 -2.29 2.72 6.89
C PHE A 56 -1.37 3.53 6.00
N ASP A 57 -0.39 4.19 6.64
CA ASP A 57 0.70 4.88 5.98
C ASP A 57 1.91 3.95 5.88
N TYR A 58 2.52 3.85 4.71
CA TYR A 58 3.82 3.19 4.53
C TYR A 58 4.93 3.94 5.28
N SER A 59 6.07 3.30 5.52
CA SER A 59 7.25 4.04 5.96
C SER A 59 7.57 5.21 5.01
N GLY A 60 7.97 6.33 5.60
CA GLY A 60 8.22 7.58 4.86
C GLY A 60 6.98 8.28 4.31
N HIS A 61 5.77 7.83 4.66
CA HIS A 61 4.51 8.46 4.27
C HIS A 61 3.71 8.94 5.49
N GLY A 62 2.96 10.02 5.30
CA GLY A 62 1.96 10.49 6.25
C GLY A 62 2.45 10.54 7.70
N ARG A 63 1.84 9.71 8.56
CA ARG A 63 2.08 9.69 10.02
C ARG A 63 2.97 8.52 10.46
N SER A 64 3.40 7.68 9.53
CA SER A 64 4.40 6.64 9.76
C SER A 64 5.79 7.24 9.84
N THR A 65 6.71 6.54 10.53
CA THR A 65 8.11 6.98 10.63
C THR A 65 8.93 6.50 9.43
N GLY A 66 10.21 6.90 9.37
CA GLY A 66 11.14 6.53 8.29
C GLY A 66 11.30 7.66 7.27
N ALA A 67 12.37 7.62 6.49
CA ALA A 67 12.56 8.53 5.38
C ALA A 67 11.93 7.94 4.11
N PHE A 68 11.28 8.79 3.31
CA PHE A 68 10.69 8.36 2.04
C PHE A 68 11.73 7.78 1.08
N THR A 69 12.93 8.37 1.06
CA THR A 69 14.07 7.94 0.23
C THR A 69 14.58 6.54 0.58
N ASP A 70 14.30 6.05 1.78
CA ASP A 70 14.64 4.68 2.21
C ASP A 70 13.56 3.65 1.83
N GLY A 71 12.47 4.12 1.20
CA GLY A 71 11.35 3.31 0.79
C GLY A 71 11.64 2.51 -0.47
N THR A 72 11.21 1.25 -0.50
CA THR A 72 11.25 0.39 -1.69
C THR A 72 9.95 -0.39 -1.81
N ILE A 73 9.63 -0.86 -3.02
CA ILE A 73 8.45 -1.72 -3.25
C ILE A 73 8.50 -2.97 -2.36
N GLY A 74 9.68 -3.57 -2.16
CA GLY A 74 9.86 -4.73 -1.28
C GLY A 74 9.56 -4.39 0.18
N LYS A 75 10.10 -3.27 0.68
CA LYS A 75 9.86 -2.81 2.05
C LYS A 75 8.38 -2.51 2.29
N TRP A 76 7.74 -1.75 1.39
CA TRP A 76 6.31 -1.45 1.49
C TRP A 76 5.42 -2.69 1.32
N LEU A 77 5.88 -3.73 0.61
CA LEU A 77 5.21 -5.03 0.56
C LEU A 77 5.31 -5.77 1.90
N ASP A 78 6.48 -5.79 2.54
CA ASP A 78 6.67 -6.40 3.87
C ASP A 78 5.81 -5.70 4.93
N GLU A 79 5.71 -4.37 4.86
CA GLU A 79 4.81 -3.57 5.70
C GLU A 79 3.33 -3.88 5.43
N THR A 80 2.96 -3.99 4.15
CA THR A 80 1.60 -4.38 3.74
C THR A 80 1.22 -5.73 4.30
N GLU A 81 2.10 -6.71 4.19
CA GLU A 81 1.89 -8.04 4.75
C GLU A 81 1.78 -8.01 6.27
N THR A 82 2.64 -7.22 6.94
CA THR A 82 2.59 -7.03 8.39
C THR A 82 1.23 -6.47 8.82
N VAL A 83 0.74 -5.42 8.17
CA VAL A 83 -0.58 -4.82 8.47
C VAL A 83 -1.70 -5.81 8.17
N PHE A 84 -1.63 -6.54 7.04
CA PHE A 84 -2.64 -7.55 6.70
C PHE A 84 -2.76 -8.65 7.77
N ARG A 85 -1.61 -9.16 8.23
CA ARG A 85 -1.52 -10.25 9.20
C ARG A 85 -1.85 -9.84 10.62
N GLN A 86 -1.45 -8.63 11.04
CA GLN A 86 -1.53 -8.22 12.45
C GLN A 86 -2.69 -7.28 12.74
N VAL A 87 -3.11 -6.46 11.76
CA VAL A 87 -4.13 -5.42 11.97
C VAL A 87 -5.43 -5.76 11.22
N ALA A 88 -5.35 -6.11 9.93
CA ALA A 88 -6.52 -6.34 9.09
C ALA A 88 -7.13 -7.75 9.25
N GLN A 89 -7.48 -8.13 10.49
CA GLN A 89 -8.01 -9.45 10.86
C GLN A 89 -9.30 -9.84 10.14
N GLY A 90 -9.59 -11.14 9.98
CA GLY A 90 -10.79 -11.57 9.28
C GLY A 90 -10.69 -11.52 7.76
N ARG A 91 -11.83 -11.73 7.11
CA ARG A 91 -11.96 -11.72 5.64
C ARG A 91 -11.81 -10.31 5.09
N ARG A 92 -11.00 -10.13 4.04
CA ARG A 92 -10.67 -8.83 3.44
C ARG A 92 -10.89 -8.78 1.94
N ILE A 93 -11.42 -7.66 1.47
CA ILE A 93 -11.27 -7.19 0.09
C ILE A 93 -10.12 -6.18 0.08
N ILE A 94 -9.12 -6.40 -0.77
CA ILE A 94 -7.97 -5.51 -0.89
C ILE A 94 -8.28 -4.44 -1.93
N ILE A 95 -8.18 -3.17 -1.54
CA ILE A 95 -8.47 -2.03 -2.41
C ILE A 95 -7.18 -1.25 -2.59
N GLY A 96 -6.58 -1.33 -3.77
CA GLY A 96 -5.29 -0.71 -4.05
C GLY A 96 -5.39 0.36 -5.12
N SER A 97 -4.78 1.52 -4.89
CA SER A 97 -4.72 2.61 -5.87
C SER A 97 -3.30 2.86 -6.35
N SER A 98 -3.09 2.96 -7.68
CA SER A 98 -1.75 3.19 -8.25
C SER A 98 -0.72 2.17 -7.74
N MET A 99 0.35 2.60 -7.08
CA MET A 99 1.33 1.73 -6.40
C MET A 99 0.66 0.72 -5.46
N GLY A 100 -0.35 1.12 -4.70
CA GLY A 100 -1.09 0.21 -3.82
C GLY A 100 -1.81 -0.91 -4.57
N GLY A 101 -2.17 -0.69 -5.84
CA GLY A 101 -2.68 -1.74 -6.71
C GLY A 101 -1.61 -2.78 -7.06
N TRP A 102 -0.36 -2.37 -7.25
CA TRP A 102 0.76 -3.29 -7.45
C TRP A 102 1.08 -4.08 -6.16
N LEU A 103 1.10 -3.39 -5.02
CA LEU A 103 1.28 -4.02 -3.71
C LEU A 103 0.17 -5.05 -3.41
N ALA A 104 -1.08 -4.78 -3.81
CA ALA A 104 -2.18 -5.75 -3.68
C ALA A 104 -1.91 -7.05 -4.47
N LEU A 105 -1.43 -6.93 -5.70
CA LEU A 105 -1.08 -8.07 -6.55
C LEU A 105 0.10 -8.88 -5.98
N LEU A 106 1.14 -8.17 -5.51
CA LEU A 106 2.32 -8.79 -4.90
C LEU A 106 1.97 -9.51 -3.59
N LEU A 107 1.15 -8.88 -2.73
CA LEU A 107 0.66 -9.48 -1.49
C LEU A 107 -0.06 -10.80 -1.77
N TRP A 108 -1.01 -10.81 -2.71
CA TRP A 108 -1.70 -12.04 -3.07
C TRP A 108 -0.78 -13.09 -3.68
N ARG A 109 0.16 -12.69 -4.54
CA ARG A 109 1.17 -13.61 -5.07
C ARG A 109 1.96 -14.29 -3.95
N ARG A 110 2.24 -13.58 -2.85
CA ARG A 110 2.96 -14.12 -1.69
C ARG A 110 2.11 -15.01 -0.80
N LEU A 111 0.82 -14.71 -0.67
CA LEU A 111 -0.09 -15.39 0.25
C LEU A 111 -0.93 -16.50 -0.39
N ARG A 112 -1.07 -16.56 -1.72
CA ARG A 112 -1.88 -17.57 -2.40
C ARG A 112 -1.43 -18.99 -2.03
N GLY A 113 -2.39 -19.85 -1.70
CA GLY A 113 -2.13 -21.21 -1.22
C GLY A 113 -1.78 -21.33 0.27
N THR A 114 -1.83 -20.23 1.02
CA THR A 114 -1.73 -20.24 2.49
C THR A 114 -3.08 -19.95 3.14
N ALA A 115 -3.27 -20.34 4.41
CA ALA A 115 -4.48 -20.02 5.16
C ALA A 115 -4.79 -18.51 5.21
N GLU A 116 -3.73 -17.70 5.21
CA GLU A 116 -3.82 -16.24 5.25
C GLU A 116 -4.24 -15.67 3.89
N GLY A 117 -3.87 -16.34 2.79
CA GLY A 117 -4.37 -16.03 1.45
C GLY A 117 -5.87 -16.27 1.30
N GLU A 118 -6.43 -17.28 1.96
CA GLU A 118 -7.87 -17.59 1.91
C GLU A 118 -8.75 -16.48 2.53
N ARG A 119 -8.17 -15.64 3.40
CA ARG A 119 -8.83 -14.45 3.93
C ARG A 119 -9.04 -13.37 2.87
N ILE A 120 -8.31 -13.39 1.75
CA ILE A 120 -8.50 -12.44 0.64
C ILE A 120 -9.70 -12.91 -0.20
N ARG A 121 -10.83 -12.20 -0.06
CA ARG A 121 -12.11 -12.55 -0.73
C ARG A 121 -12.34 -11.79 -2.03
N GLY A 122 -11.46 -10.86 -2.38
CA GLY A 122 -11.53 -10.11 -3.63
C GLY A 122 -10.55 -8.94 -3.65
N MET A 123 -10.44 -8.29 -4.81
CA MET A 123 -9.63 -7.09 -5.00
C MET A 123 -10.36 -6.04 -5.84
N MET A 124 -10.07 -4.79 -5.56
CA MET A 124 -10.42 -3.65 -6.41
C MET A 124 -9.14 -2.85 -6.69
N LEU A 125 -8.78 -2.74 -7.96
CA LEU A 125 -7.55 -2.08 -8.40
C LEU A 125 -7.90 -0.78 -9.13
N LEU A 126 -7.54 0.36 -8.52
CA LEU A 126 -7.84 1.69 -9.02
C LEU A 126 -6.61 2.26 -9.72
N ALA A 127 -6.60 2.22 -11.05
CA ALA A 127 -5.47 2.62 -11.89
C ALA A 127 -4.14 1.98 -11.44
N PRO A 128 -4.03 0.63 -11.40
CA PRO A 128 -2.87 -0.05 -10.83
C PRO A 128 -1.59 0.25 -11.62
N ALA A 129 -0.54 0.65 -10.90
CA ALA A 129 0.76 0.99 -11.47
C ALA A 129 1.74 -0.20 -11.35
N ALA A 130 1.36 -1.36 -11.90
CA ALA A 130 2.21 -2.54 -11.86
C ALA A 130 3.52 -2.32 -12.66
N ASP A 131 4.63 -2.63 -12.02
CA ASP A 131 5.99 -2.49 -12.57
C ASP A 131 6.33 -1.05 -12.98
N PHE A 132 5.77 -0.04 -12.30
CA PHE A 132 5.97 1.37 -12.71
C PHE A 132 7.43 1.82 -12.61
N THR A 133 8.22 1.24 -11.71
CA THR A 133 9.66 1.51 -11.59
C THR A 133 10.38 1.18 -12.90
N GLU A 134 10.03 0.08 -13.56
CA GLU A 134 10.59 -0.31 -14.84
C GLU A 134 9.91 0.39 -16.02
N ARG A 135 8.57 0.34 -16.05
CA ARG A 135 7.78 0.70 -17.23
C ARG A 135 7.53 2.19 -17.40
N LEU A 136 7.49 2.93 -16.29
CA LEU A 136 7.14 4.36 -16.30
C LEU A 136 8.32 5.25 -15.88
N MET A 137 9.23 4.76 -15.03
CA MET A 137 10.42 5.50 -14.62
C MET A 137 11.63 5.11 -15.45
N HIS A 138 12.21 3.94 -15.20
CA HIS A 138 13.49 3.53 -15.80
C HIS A 138 13.46 3.51 -17.33
N ALA A 139 12.36 3.07 -17.94
CA ALA A 139 12.17 3.11 -19.40
C ALA A 139 12.19 4.53 -19.99
N ARG A 140 11.94 5.57 -19.19
CA ARG A 140 11.96 6.98 -19.62
C ARG A 140 13.26 7.70 -19.27
N PHE A 141 14.16 7.06 -18.52
CA PHE A 141 15.43 7.67 -18.15
C PHE A 141 16.38 7.68 -19.35
N SER A 142 17.00 8.83 -19.59
CA SER A 142 18.14 8.92 -20.51
C SER A 142 19.33 8.12 -19.97
N ASP A 143 20.30 7.79 -20.82
CA ASP A 143 21.51 7.09 -20.38
C ASP A 143 22.33 7.91 -19.37
N ALA A 144 22.22 9.24 -19.40
CA ALA A 144 22.82 10.09 -18.37
C ALA A 144 22.11 9.92 -17.02
N MET A 145 20.78 9.86 -17.01
CA MET A 145 19.99 9.64 -15.79
C MET A 145 20.19 8.23 -15.21
N LYS A 146 20.28 7.21 -16.06
CA LYS A 146 20.58 5.83 -15.62
C LYS A 146 21.95 5.75 -14.94
N ARG A 147 22.99 6.35 -15.56
CA ARG A 147 24.33 6.44 -14.96
C ARG A 147 24.32 7.22 -13.65
N GLN A 148 23.61 8.36 -13.61
CA GLN A 148 23.46 9.12 -12.37
C GLN A 148 22.82 8.27 -11.26
N LEU A 149 21.76 7.51 -11.58
CA LEU A 149 21.13 6.61 -10.61
C LEU A 149 22.10 5.54 -10.10
N GLU A 150 22.90 4.95 -10.99
CA GLU A 150 23.91 3.94 -10.63
C GLU A 150 25.02 4.52 -9.76
N GLU A 151 25.47 5.76 -10.02
CA GLU A 151 26.59 6.41 -9.34
C GLU A 151 26.18 7.05 -8.00
N THR A 152 24.99 7.64 -7.93
CA THR A 152 24.56 8.49 -6.80
C THR A 152 23.42 7.89 -5.99
N GLY A 153 22.73 6.88 -6.53
CA GLY A 153 21.54 6.28 -5.92
C GLY A 153 20.25 7.07 -6.14
N GLU A 154 20.30 8.24 -6.77
CA GLU A 154 19.12 9.09 -6.98
C GLU A 154 19.12 9.83 -8.33
N VAL A 155 17.92 10.13 -8.83
CA VAL A 155 17.69 11.01 -9.98
C VAL A 155 16.56 11.96 -9.63
N LEU A 156 16.83 13.26 -9.72
CA LEU A 156 15.83 14.30 -9.51
C LEU A 156 15.09 14.56 -10.82
N LEU A 157 13.77 14.39 -10.79
CA LEU A 157 12.89 14.66 -11.92
C LEU A 157 12.13 15.96 -11.69
N PRO A 158 11.91 16.78 -12.74
CA PRO A 158 11.00 17.91 -12.64
C PRO A 158 9.61 17.42 -12.20
N SER A 159 9.04 18.06 -11.18
CA SER A 159 7.73 17.74 -10.63
C SER A 159 6.95 19.03 -10.37
N ASP A 160 5.63 18.98 -10.54
CA ASP A 160 4.74 20.10 -10.20
C ASP A 160 4.67 20.36 -8.67
N TYR A 161 5.24 19.47 -7.87
CA TYR A 161 5.23 19.50 -6.41
C TYR A 161 6.54 20.04 -5.80
N GLY A 162 7.49 20.47 -6.64
CA GLY A 162 8.82 20.93 -6.20
C GLY A 162 9.82 19.80 -6.05
#